data_AF-A0A3A1YCI6-F1
#
_entry.id   AF-A0A3A1YCI6-F1
#
_cell.length_a   1.000
_cell.length_b   1.000
_cell.length_c   1.000
_cell.angle_alpha   90.00
_cell.angle_beta   90.00
_cell.angle_gamma   90.00
#
_symmetry.space_group_name_H-M   'P 1'
#
loop_
_entity.id
_entity.type
_entity.pdbx_description
1 polymer ?
#
loop_
_entity_poly.entity_id
_entity_poly.type
_entity_poly.pdbx_seq_one_letter_code
_entity_poly.pdbx_strand_id
1 'polypeptide(L)'
;MNITGNQGVNINGSNVTAKEDVNVDSPNGSVNVTGSNITAENGTVNITAQENVSINNSNISGNQGVNIDAENGTTNIDASNITSPNGSVNITGNQGVNINGSNVTAKDDVNITSPNGSVNITGSNITAEEGNVSVVAKENITINNSNITGDKVTLDAGNHTTVTNSTITERDYSVNSTNGTIISNVTVNTTGNTTGNTTGNTTGNTTNVTGNTTDNTTNTNLTVDAYVDENYEDWLLGQDVQYINEAARDESRQFTPRIVASSDMNPNQVRGLTVASNNEQLNNYLNSVGFTLETCAVVDLNTLKDRLDMDAIDRIDITRLCGFLNDELRKTGKLPDELPSDVIPSKVAESLSKNKSQFAYSNVKADNKNN
;
A
#
# COMPACT_ATOMS: atom_id res chain seq x y z
N MET A 1 -24.90 22.50 -25.97
CA MET A 1 -26.11 22.04 -25.25
C MET A 1 -25.92 22.35 -23.77
N ASN A 2 -26.92 22.90 -23.09
CA ASN A 2 -26.83 23.24 -21.67
C ASN A 2 -27.88 22.44 -20.90
N ILE A 3 -27.46 21.73 -19.86
CA ILE A 3 -28.30 20.97 -18.92
C ILE A 3 -28.02 21.54 -17.54
N THR A 4 -28.96 22.29 -16.99
CA THR A 4 -28.76 22.97 -15.70
C THR A 4 -29.82 22.55 -14.69
N GLY A 5 -29.40 22.40 -13.44
CA GLY A 5 -30.29 22.04 -12.33
C GLY A 5 -29.83 22.68 -11.04
N ASN A 6 -30.62 23.62 -10.51
CA ASN A 6 -30.19 24.49 -9.41
C ASN A 6 -29.71 23.72 -8.17
N GLN A 7 -30.41 22.66 -7.79
CA GLN A 7 -30.10 21.82 -6.63
C GLN A 7 -29.51 20.46 -6.98
N GLY A 8 -29.30 20.20 -8.27
CA GLY A 8 -28.73 18.94 -8.74
C GLY A 8 -29.09 18.65 -10.18
N VAL A 9 -28.26 17.86 -10.84
CA VAL A 9 -28.54 17.28 -12.17
C VAL A 9 -28.35 15.77 -12.07
N ASN A 10 -29.33 15.00 -12.55
CA ASN A 10 -29.27 13.54 -12.61
C ASN A 10 -29.47 13.09 -14.06
N ILE A 11 -28.44 12.49 -14.66
CA ILE A 11 -28.47 11.92 -16.01
C ILE A 11 -28.33 10.40 -15.86
N ASN A 12 -29.42 9.67 -16.06
CA ASN A 12 -29.47 8.23 -15.88
C ASN A 12 -29.92 7.54 -17.17
N GLY A 13 -29.15 6.55 -17.64
CA GLY A 13 -29.50 5.75 -18.82
C GLY A 13 -29.67 6.57 -20.11
N SER A 14 -29.06 7.75 -20.19
CA SER A 14 -29.33 8.74 -21.24
C SER A 14 -28.20 8.85 -22.27
N ASN A 15 -28.56 9.22 -23.49
CA ASN A 15 -27.61 9.63 -24.53
C ASN A 15 -27.74 11.14 -24.76
N VAL A 16 -26.75 11.89 -24.32
CA VAL A 16 -26.65 13.33 -24.49
C VAL A 16 -25.60 13.61 -25.56
N THR A 17 -26.00 14.26 -26.66
CA THR A 17 -25.09 14.55 -27.76
C THR A 17 -25.30 15.96 -28.27
N ALA A 18 -24.21 16.70 -28.46
CA ALA A 18 -24.21 18.01 -29.08
C ALA A 18 -23.09 18.13 -30.11
N LYS A 19 -23.34 18.92 -31.16
CA LYS A 19 -22.34 19.20 -32.19
C LYS A 19 -21.14 19.98 -31.64
N GLU A 20 -21.42 20.95 -30.78
CA GLU A 20 -20.42 21.76 -30.07
C GLU A 20 -20.38 21.30 -28.61
N ASP A 21 -20.19 22.22 -27.65
CA ASP A 21 -20.05 21.90 -26.24
C ASP A 21 -21.29 21.25 -25.61
N VAL A 22 -21.09 20.44 -24.59
CA VAL A 22 -22.11 20.03 -23.62
C VAL A 22 -21.74 20.58 -22.26
N ASN A 23 -22.61 21.40 -21.68
CA ASN A 23 -22.44 21.97 -20.34
C ASN A 23 -23.50 21.37 -19.41
N VAL A 24 -23.05 20.66 -18.37
CA VAL A 24 -23.87 20.11 -17.30
C VAL A 24 -23.53 20.86 -16.02
N ASP A 25 -24.48 21.61 -15.47
CA ASP A 25 -24.20 22.56 -14.40
C ASP A 25 -25.20 22.43 -13.23
N SER A 26 -24.67 22.38 -12.01
CA SER A 26 -25.46 22.43 -10.78
C SER A 26 -24.88 23.43 -9.77
N PRO A 27 -25.37 24.69 -9.78
CA PRO A 27 -24.76 25.79 -9.03
C PRO A 27 -24.97 25.72 -7.51
N ASN A 28 -25.89 24.89 -7.01
CA ASN A 28 -26.10 24.70 -5.56
C ASN A 28 -26.30 23.22 -5.21
N GLY A 29 -25.79 22.30 -6.02
CA GLY A 29 -26.01 20.87 -5.81
C GLY A 29 -24.95 20.01 -6.47
N SER A 30 -25.27 18.72 -6.55
CA SER A 30 -24.40 17.68 -7.11
C SER A 30 -24.82 17.29 -8.53
N VAL A 31 -23.87 16.85 -9.36
CA VAL A 31 -24.15 16.23 -10.66
C VAL A 31 -23.91 14.72 -10.57
N ASN A 32 -24.93 13.94 -10.94
CA ASN A 32 -24.84 12.48 -11.01
C ASN A 32 -25.08 12.01 -12.44
N VAL A 33 -24.11 11.29 -13.01
CA VAL A 33 -24.20 10.65 -14.32
C VAL A 33 -24.07 9.15 -14.12
N THR A 34 -25.08 8.38 -14.52
CA THR A 34 -25.11 6.93 -14.32
C THR A 34 -25.56 6.22 -15.59
N GLY A 35 -24.82 5.21 -16.06
CA GLY A 35 -25.23 4.41 -17.21
C GLY A 35 -25.45 5.23 -18.50
N SER A 36 -24.75 6.36 -18.67
CA SER A 36 -25.09 7.36 -19.68
C SER A 36 -23.92 7.67 -20.62
N ASN A 37 -24.23 8.18 -21.80
CA ASN A 37 -23.27 8.69 -22.76
C ASN A 37 -23.43 10.21 -22.89
N ILE A 38 -22.36 10.97 -22.71
CA ILE A 38 -22.34 12.42 -22.90
C ILE A 38 -21.25 12.75 -23.93
N THR A 39 -21.65 13.30 -25.07
CA THR A 39 -20.77 13.53 -26.21
C THR A 39 -20.86 14.95 -26.74
N ALA A 40 -19.73 15.63 -26.83
CA ALA A 40 -19.53 16.85 -27.61
C ALA A 40 -18.71 16.52 -28.87
N GLU A 41 -19.34 16.51 -30.05
CA GLU A 41 -18.75 16.01 -31.31
C GLU A 41 -17.56 16.84 -31.79
N ASN A 42 -17.63 18.18 -31.65
CA ASN A 42 -16.57 19.10 -32.05
C ASN A 42 -16.13 20.04 -30.93
N GLY A 43 -16.76 19.93 -29.75
CA GLY A 43 -16.52 20.81 -28.61
C GLY A 43 -16.02 20.07 -27.38
N THR A 44 -16.24 20.70 -26.24
CA THR A 44 -15.82 20.25 -24.91
C THR A 44 -17.02 19.77 -24.11
N VAL A 45 -16.83 18.75 -23.28
CA VAL A 45 -17.82 18.42 -22.23
C VAL A 45 -17.39 19.08 -20.93
N ASN A 46 -18.24 19.95 -20.39
CA ASN A 46 -18.06 20.59 -19.09
C ASN A 46 -19.11 20.06 -18.10
N ILE A 47 -18.65 19.49 -16.99
CA ILE A 47 -19.51 19.02 -15.89
C ILE A 47 -19.07 19.77 -14.63
N THR A 48 -19.93 20.65 -14.14
CA THR A 48 -19.65 21.48 -12.96
C THR A 48 -20.74 21.29 -11.92
N ALA A 49 -20.32 21.08 -10.67
CA ALA A 49 -21.20 20.98 -9.53
C ALA A 49 -20.64 21.79 -8.36
N GLN A 50 -21.51 22.49 -7.65
CA GLN A 50 -21.11 23.18 -6.43
C GLN A 50 -20.67 22.20 -5.35
N GLU A 51 -21.37 21.07 -5.24
CA GLU A 51 -21.07 20.02 -4.28
C GLU A 51 -20.23 18.93 -4.96
N ASN A 52 -20.80 17.75 -5.25
CA ASN A 52 -20.08 16.59 -5.75
C ASN A 52 -20.37 16.33 -7.23
N VAL A 53 -19.42 15.71 -7.92
CA VAL A 53 -19.65 15.07 -9.21
C VAL A 53 -19.49 13.57 -9.05
N SER A 54 -20.49 12.80 -9.47
CA SER A 54 -20.44 11.33 -9.49
C SER A 54 -20.73 10.81 -10.90
N ILE A 55 -19.78 10.08 -11.47
CA ILE A 55 -19.88 9.49 -12.81
C ILE A 55 -19.70 7.98 -12.65
N ASN A 56 -20.75 7.21 -12.93
CA ASN A 56 -20.76 5.77 -12.73
C ASN A 56 -21.19 5.05 -14.01
N ASN A 57 -20.42 4.05 -14.43
CA ASN A 57 -20.74 3.21 -15.59
C ASN A 57 -21.14 4.04 -16.83
N SER A 58 -20.39 5.12 -17.11
CA SER A 58 -20.76 6.12 -18.12
C SER A 58 -19.61 6.42 -19.09
N ASN A 59 -19.94 6.95 -20.26
CA ASN A 59 -18.97 7.41 -21.25
C ASN A 59 -19.10 8.92 -21.46
N ILE A 60 -18.03 9.66 -21.19
CA ILE A 60 -17.95 11.11 -21.37
C ILE A 60 -16.90 11.40 -22.43
N SER A 61 -17.31 11.97 -23.56
CA SER A 61 -16.44 12.20 -24.70
C SER A 61 -16.58 13.64 -25.20
N GLY A 62 -15.56 14.46 -25.00
CA GLY A 62 -15.50 15.80 -25.60
C GLY A 62 -14.35 15.86 -26.60
N ASN A 63 -14.65 16.15 -27.87
CA ASN A 63 -13.64 16.13 -28.92
C ASN A 63 -12.44 17.05 -28.65
N GLN A 64 -12.68 18.22 -28.03
CA GLN A 64 -11.65 19.23 -27.74
C GLN A 64 -11.28 19.31 -26.26
N GLY A 65 -11.95 18.54 -25.39
CA GLY A 65 -11.71 18.59 -23.96
C GLY A 65 -12.80 17.92 -23.14
N VAL A 66 -12.43 17.47 -21.94
CA VAL A 66 -13.39 17.16 -20.89
C VAL A 66 -12.97 17.84 -19.60
N ASN A 67 -13.86 18.65 -19.02
CA ASN A 67 -13.66 19.32 -17.75
C ASN A 67 -14.71 18.83 -16.75
N ILE A 68 -14.26 18.28 -15.63
CA ILE A 68 -15.10 17.80 -14.54
C ILE A 68 -14.67 18.53 -13.27
N ASP A 69 -15.59 19.26 -12.65
CA ASP A 69 -15.29 20.11 -11.50
C ASP A 69 -16.35 19.99 -10.41
N ALA A 70 -15.94 19.52 -9.23
CA ALA A 70 -16.69 19.57 -7.99
C ALA A 70 -16.11 20.68 -7.11
N GLU A 71 -16.71 21.88 -7.20
CA GLU A 71 -16.13 23.13 -6.69
C GLU A 71 -15.89 23.12 -5.17
N ASN A 72 -16.80 22.53 -4.39
CA ASN A 72 -16.66 22.40 -2.94
C ASN A 72 -16.67 20.96 -2.44
N GLY A 73 -16.84 19.98 -3.31
CA GLY A 73 -16.98 18.57 -2.92
C GLY A 73 -15.95 17.65 -3.54
N THR A 74 -16.37 16.41 -3.75
CA THR A 74 -15.54 15.32 -4.27
C THR A 74 -15.99 14.94 -5.66
N THR A 75 -15.03 14.58 -6.52
CA THR A 75 -15.31 13.95 -7.82
C THR A 75 -15.08 12.45 -7.72
N ASN A 76 -16.12 11.65 -8.00
CA ASN A 76 -16.07 10.19 -8.02
C ASN A 76 -16.32 9.69 -9.45
N ILE A 77 -15.40 8.89 -9.99
CA ILE A 77 -15.49 8.30 -11.32
C ILE A 77 -15.30 6.79 -11.18
N ASP A 78 -16.38 6.05 -11.39
CA ASP A 78 -16.43 4.60 -11.19
C ASP A 78 -16.82 3.90 -12.50
N ALA A 79 -16.05 2.89 -12.90
CA ALA A 79 -16.32 2.04 -14.06
C ALA A 79 -16.66 2.84 -15.34
N SER A 80 -16.02 3.98 -15.56
CA SER A 80 -16.39 4.94 -16.61
C SER A 80 -15.26 5.22 -17.58
N ASN A 81 -15.60 5.70 -18.77
CA ASN A 81 -14.63 6.14 -19.79
C ASN A 81 -14.75 7.64 -19.98
N ILE A 82 -13.64 8.36 -19.80
CA ILE A 82 -13.53 9.80 -20.03
C ILE A 82 -12.52 10.00 -21.15
N THR A 83 -12.92 10.64 -22.25
CA THR A 83 -12.08 10.72 -23.45
C THR A 83 -12.07 12.10 -24.09
N SER A 84 -10.87 12.56 -24.45
CA SER A 84 -10.65 13.78 -25.24
C SER A 84 -9.69 13.52 -26.41
N PRO A 85 -10.19 13.16 -27.61
CA PRO A 85 -9.37 12.78 -28.76
C PRO A 85 -8.49 13.87 -29.35
N ASN A 86 -8.79 15.15 -29.11
CA ASN A 86 -8.01 16.29 -29.63
C ASN A 86 -7.81 17.38 -28.57
N GLY A 87 -7.79 17.01 -27.29
CA GLY A 87 -7.56 17.97 -26.22
C GLY A 87 -7.20 17.28 -24.90
N SER A 88 -7.31 18.04 -23.81
CA SER A 88 -6.99 17.60 -22.45
C SER A 88 -8.20 17.05 -21.70
N VAL A 89 -7.95 16.29 -20.64
CA VAL A 89 -8.95 15.97 -19.61
C VAL A 89 -8.55 16.61 -18.29
N ASN A 90 -9.43 17.40 -17.70
CA ASN A 90 -9.24 18.06 -16.41
C ASN A 90 -10.29 17.56 -15.42
N ILE A 91 -9.84 16.98 -14.31
CA ILE A 91 -10.68 16.43 -13.24
C ILE A 91 -10.28 17.11 -11.94
N THR A 92 -11.20 17.89 -11.39
CA THR A 92 -11.04 18.59 -10.12
C THR A 92 -12.10 18.13 -9.14
N GLY A 93 -11.66 17.88 -7.90
CA GLY A 93 -12.55 17.71 -6.77
C GLY A 93 -11.93 18.38 -5.56
N ASN A 94 -12.55 19.47 -5.11
CA ASN A 94 -12.00 20.33 -4.07
C ASN A 94 -11.57 19.57 -2.80
N GLN A 95 -12.41 18.64 -2.34
CA GLN A 95 -12.21 17.83 -1.14
C GLN A 95 -11.66 16.42 -1.45
N GLY A 96 -11.60 16.03 -2.72
CA GLY A 96 -11.01 14.77 -3.13
C GLY A 96 -11.34 14.38 -4.56
N VAL A 97 -10.53 13.50 -5.14
CA VAL A 97 -10.84 12.83 -6.40
C VAL A 97 -10.66 11.32 -6.24
N ASN A 98 -11.66 10.55 -6.61
CA ASN A 98 -11.63 9.09 -6.60
C ASN A 98 -11.92 8.55 -8.01
N ILE A 99 -10.99 7.78 -8.57
CA ILE A 99 -11.12 7.13 -9.88
C ILE A 99 -10.92 5.64 -9.69
N ASN A 100 -11.96 4.85 -9.96
CA ASN A 100 -11.97 3.40 -9.72
C ASN A 100 -12.44 2.64 -10.96
N GLY A 101 -11.65 1.65 -11.39
CA GLY A 101 -12.01 0.78 -12.52
C GLY A 101 -12.29 1.53 -13.83
N SER A 102 -11.70 2.71 -14.01
CA SER A 102 -12.07 3.67 -15.07
C SER A 102 -10.93 3.92 -16.05
N ASN A 103 -11.26 4.42 -17.23
CA ASN A 103 -10.31 4.86 -18.23
C ASN A 103 -10.42 6.36 -18.44
N VAL A 104 -9.29 7.07 -18.37
CA VAL A 104 -9.19 8.49 -18.68
C VAL A 104 -8.14 8.64 -19.78
N THR A 105 -8.56 9.10 -20.94
CA THR A 105 -7.69 9.22 -22.12
C THR A 105 -7.80 10.61 -22.71
N ALA A 106 -6.67 11.29 -22.87
CA ALA A 106 -6.55 12.57 -23.54
C ALA A 106 -5.47 12.47 -24.61
N LYS A 107 -5.63 13.21 -25.70
CA LYS A 107 -4.54 13.41 -26.64
C LYS A 107 -3.44 14.27 -26.02
N ASP A 108 -3.84 15.39 -25.43
CA ASP A 108 -2.92 16.33 -24.78
C ASP A 108 -2.72 15.92 -23.32
N ASP A 109 -2.96 16.80 -22.35
CA ASP A 109 -2.69 16.51 -20.93
C ASP A 109 -3.88 15.84 -20.22
N VAL A 110 -3.56 15.08 -19.17
CA VAL A 110 -4.53 14.68 -18.13
C VAL A 110 -4.14 15.33 -16.80
N ASN A 111 -5.02 16.19 -16.29
CA ASN A 111 -4.83 16.89 -15.01
C ASN A 111 -5.85 16.41 -13.99
N ILE A 112 -5.38 15.89 -12.86
CA ILE A 112 -6.22 15.43 -11.74
C ILE A 112 -5.81 16.20 -10.49
N THR A 113 -6.72 17.01 -9.94
CA THR A 113 -6.40 17.94 -8.86
C THR A 113 -7.37 17.85 -7.69
N SER A 114 -6.83 17.77 -6.48
CA SER A 114 -7.57 17.99 -5.24
C SER A 114 -6.92 19.07 -4.36
N PRO A 115 -7.37 20.34 -4.47
CA PRO A 115 -6.80 21.48 -3.76
C PRO A 115 -6.83 21.41 -2.23
N ASN A 116 -7.78 20.67 -1.64
CA ASN A 116 -7.96 20.55 -0.19
C ASN A 116 -8.09 19.10 0.28
N GLY A 117 -7.85 18.11 -0.58
CA GLY A 117 -8.04 16.70 -0.25
C GLY A 117 -7.00 15.78 -0.85
N SER A 118 -7.37 14.50 -0.92
CA SER A 118 -6.56 13.41 -1.45
C SER A 118 -7.02 12.99 -2.85
N VAL A 119 -6.12 12.41 -3.64
CA VAL A 119 -6.44 11.77 -4.92
C VAL A 119 -6.22 10.27 -4.81
N ASN A 120 -7.23 9.47 -5.14
CA ASN A 120 -7.19 8.01 -5.13
C ASN A 120 -7.51 7.45 -6.51
N ILE A 121 -6.57 6.69 -7.09
CA ILE A 121 -6.70 6.04 -8.40
C ILE A 121 -6.50 4.54 -8.19
N THR A 122 -7.54 3.74 -8.43
CA THR A 122 -7.52 2.29 -8.21
C THR A 122 -8.02 1.54 -9.44
N GLY A 123 -7.30 0.51 -9.88
CA GLY A 123 -7.79 -0.34 -10.99
C GLY A 123 -8.01 0.40 -12.31
N SER A 124 -7.35 1.54 -12.53
CA SER A 124 -7.71 2.49 -13.60
C SER A 124 -6.57 2.72 -14.59
N ASN A 125 -6.91 3.15 -15.81
CA ASN A 125 -5.94 3.54 -16.83
C ASN A 125 -6.04 5.05 -17.08
N ILE A 126 -4.94 5.75 -16.90
CA ILE A 126 -4.82 7.19 -17.15
C ILE A 126 -3.80 7.39 -18.27
N THR A 127 -4.19 8.03 -19.36
CA THR A 127 -3.36 8.13 -20.56
C THR A 127 -3.44 9.53 -21.16
N ALA A 128 -2.29 10.18 -21.28
CA ALA A 128 -2.03 11.34 -22.11
C ALA A 128 -1.19 10.86 -23.31
N GLU A 129 -1.74 10.85 -24.52
CA GLU A 129 -1.08 10.22 -25.69
C GLU A 129 0.14 11.00 -26.18
N GLU A 130 0.03 12.33 -26.22
CA GLU A 130 1.05 13.28 -26.70
C GLU A 130 1.34 14.37 -25.64
N GLY A 131 0.83 14.21 -24.42
CA GLY A 131 0.96 15.18 -23.33
C GLY A 131 1.34 14.54 -22.00
N ASN A 132 1.13 15.28 -20.92
CA ASN A 132 1.58 14.92 -19.59
C ASN A 132 0.42 14.45 -18.71
N VAL A 133 0.73 13.62 -17.72
CA VAL A 133 -0.18 13.34 -16.61
C VAL A 133 0.29 14.09 -15.38
N SER A 134 -0.58 14.91 -14.81
CA SER A 134 -0.34 15.64 -13.57
C SER A 134 -1.39 15.25 -12.53
N VAL A 135 -0.94 14.73 -11.40
CA VAL A 135 -1.77 14.41 -10.25
C VAL A 135 -1.31 15.26 -9.08
N VAL A 136 -2.18 16.14 -8.59
CA VAL A 136 -1.88 17.09 -7.51
C VAL A 136 -2.89 16.93 -6.39
N ALA A 137 -2.42 16.73 -5.17
CA ALA A 137 -3.26 16.61 -4.00
C ALA A 137 -2.67 17.40 -2.82
N LYS A 138 -3.52 18.10 -2.08
CA LYS A 138 -3.09 18.79 -0.86
C LYS A 138 -2.68 17.84 0.25
N GLU A 139 -3.35 16.70 0.31
CA GLU A 139 -3.07 15.65 1.28
C GLU A 139 -2.28 14.53 0.61
N ASN A 140 -2.93 13.43 0.25
CA ASN A 140 -2.25 12.23 -0.22
C ASN A 140 -2.58 11.91 -1.68
N ILE A 141 -1.64 11.26 -2.36
CA ILE A 141 -1.86 10.59 -3.64
C ILE A 141 -1.75 9.09 -3.41
N THR A 142 -2.79 8.34 -3.76
CA THR A 142 -2.77 6.86 -3.75
C THR A 142 -3.09 6.33 -5.14
N ILE A 143 -2.18 5.53 -5.69
CA ILE A 143 -2.32 4.85 -6.97
C ILE A 143 -2.12 3.34 -6.73
N ASN A 144 -3.12 2.53 -7.04
CA ASN A 144 -3.07 1.08 -6.82
C ASN A 144 -3.61 0.34 -8.06
N ASN A 145 -2.91 -0.70 -8.50
CA ASN A 145 -3.38 -1.57 -9.59
C ASN A 145 -3.78 -0.78 -10.84
N SER A 146 -3.01 0.27 -11.17
CA SER A 146 -3.38 1.23 -12.20
C SER A 146 -2.25 1.40 -13.21
N ASN A 147 -2.60 1.83 -14.42
CA ASN A 147 -1.62 2.16 -15.44
C ASN A 147 -1.68 3.66 -15.74
N ILE A 148 -0.54 4.33 -15.69
CA ILE A 148 -0.42 5.75 -15.99
C ILE A 148 0.55 5.91 -17.14
N THR A 149 0.13 6.64 -18.18
CA THR A 149 0.95 6.86 -19.37
C THR A 149 0.89 8.32 -19.78
N GLY A 150 2.05 8.91 -20.02
CA GLY A 150 2.18 10.27 -20.53
C GLY A 150 3.63 10.61 -20.77
N ASP A 151 3.91 11.65 -21.54
CA ASP A 151 5.27 12.12 -21.79
C ASP A 151 6.01 12.44 -20.49
N LYS A 152 5.33 13.16 -19.60
CA LYS A 152 5.76 13.32 -18.22
C LYS A 152 4.66 12.87 -17.28
N VAL A 153 5.01 12.17 -16.22
CA VAL A 153 4.11 11.87 -15.12
C VAL A 153 4.59 12.60 -13.86
N THR A 154 3.73 13.47 -13.31
CA THR A 154 4.01 14.25 -12.10
C THR A 154 3.00 13.89 -11.01
N LEU A 155 3.50 13.46 -9.85
CA LEU A 155 2.70 13.24 -8.65
C LEU A 155 3.16 14.25 -7.58
N ASP A 156 2.29 15.17 -7.20
CA ASP A 156 2.59 16.21 -6.20
C ASP A 156 1.60 16.14 -5.04
N ALA A 157 2.03 15.51 -3.94
CA ALA A 157 1.24 15.35 -2.73
C ALA A 157 1.76 16.27 -1.62
N GLY A 158 0.89 17.01 -0.95
CA GLY A 158 1.29 17.81 0.22
C GLY A 158 1.71 16.96 1.42
N ASN A 159 1.34 15.68 1.48
CA ASN A 159 1.64 14.76 2.57
C ASN A 159 2.38 13.49 2.10
N HIS A 160 1.66 12.43 1.69
CA HIS A 160 2.26 11.16 1.23
C HIS A 160 1.86 10.81 -0.20
N THR A 161 2.77 10.17 -0.92
CA THR A 161 2.47 9.50 -2.20
C THR A 161 2.64 8.00 -2.04
N THR A 162 1.63 7.21 -2.42
CA THR A 162 1.67 5.74 -2.42
C THR A 162 1.33 5.22 -3.81
N VAL A 163 2.25 4.50 -4.44
CA VAL A 163 2.04 3.84 -5.73
C VAL A 163 2.31 2.34 -5.56
N THR A 164 1.31 1.51 -5.85
CA THR A 164 1.41 0.05 -5.65
C THR A 164 0.85 -0.74 -6.82
N ASN A 165 1.48 -1.87 -7.16
CA ASN A 165 1.00 -2.81 -8.19
C ASN A 165 0.64 -2.12 -9.52
N SER A 166 1.37 -1.06 -9.89
CA SER A 166 0.98 -0.16 -10.97
C SER A 166 2.05 -0.12 -12.05
N THR A 167 1.67 0.28 -13.26
CA THR A 167 2.63 0.56 -14.33
C THR A 167 2.62 2.04 -14.63
N ILE A 168 3.79 2.66 -14.65
CA ILE A 168 3.96 4.01 -15.16
C ILE A 168 4.78 3.88 -16.45
N THR A 169 4.32 4.49 -17.53
CA THR A 169 5.04 4.54 -18.81
C THR A 169 5.19 5.98 -19.27
N GLU A 170 6.42 6.44 -19.40
CA GLU A 170 6.70 7.86 -19.52
C GLU A 170 8.05 8.16 -20.14
N ARG A 171 8.28 9.41 -20.51
CA ARG A 171 9.64 9.88 -20.82
C ARG A 171 10.31 10.36 -19.54
N ASP A 172 9.59 11.15 -18.74
CA ASP A 172 10.05 11.73 -17.49
C ASP A 172 9.06 11.47 -16.33
N TYR A 173 9.58 11.14 -15.15
CA TYR A 173 8.78 10.92 -13.94
C TYR A 173 9.24 11.82 -12.79
N SER A 174 8.27 12.42 -12.09
CA SER A 174 8.52 13.27 -10.91
C SER A 174 7.52 12.94 -9.81
N VAL A 175 8.01 12.69 -8.60
CA VAL A 175 7.19 12.55 -7.40
C VAL A 175 7.68 13.50 -6.32
N ASN A 176 6.79 14.34 -5.83
CA ASN A 176 7.03 15.24 -4.71
C ASN A 176 6.03 14.89 -3.58
N SER A 177 6.57 14.73 -2.38
CA SER A 177 5.78 14.50 -1.17
C SER A 177 6.54 15.04 0.05
N THR A 178 5.83 15.69 0.98
CA THR A 178 6.45 16.27 2.17
C THR A 178 6.92 15.20 3.17
N ASN A 179 6.10 14.18 3.43
CA ASN A 179 6.32 13.25 4.54
C ASN A 179 6.79 11.85 4.10
N GLY A 180 6.53 11.44 2.87
CA GLY A 180 7.03 10.15 2.39
C GLY A 180 6.44 9.70 1.06
N THR A 181 7.22 8.87 0.36
CA THR A 181 6.81 8.23 -0.89
C THR A 181 7.00 6.71 -0.76
N ILE A 182 5.92 5.96 -0.98
CA ILE A 182 5.91 4.49 -1.01
C ILE A 182 5.68 4.07 -2.46
N ILE A 183 6.62 3.33 -3.04
CA ILE A 183 6.51 2.77 -4.39
C ILE A 183 6.81 1.27 -4.29
N SER A 184 5.83 0.40 -4.56
CA SER A 184 5.98 -1.05 -4.38
C SER A 184 5.32 -1.83 -5.50
N ASN A 185 6.02 -2.80 -6.08
CA ASN A 185 5.56 -3.55 -7.26
C ASN A 185 5.15 -2.62 -8.41
N VAL A 186 5.98 -1.62 -8.71
CA VAL A 186 5.71 -0.66 -9.79
C VAL A 186 6.68 -0.90 -10.92
N THR A 187 6.15 -1.08 -12.13
CA THR A 187 6.97 -1.10 -13.35
C THR A 187 7.00 0.30 -13.93
N VAL A 188 8.21 0.82 -14.15
CA VAL A 188 8.43 2.19 -14.64
C VAL A 188 9.15 2.08 -15.98
N ASN A 189 8.41 2.24 -17.08
CA ASN A 189 8.91 2.13 -18.43
C ASN A 189 9.32 3.50 -18.95
N THR A 190 10.54 3.92 -18.65
CA THR A 190 11.07 5.21 -19.10
C THR A 190 11.79 5.12 -20.44
N THR A 191 11.55 6.10 -21.32
CA THR A 191 12.35 6.29 -22.55
C THR A 191 13.26 7.53 -22.50
N GLY A 192 13.18 8.32 -21.41
CA GLY A 192 13.90 9.58 -21.18
C GLY A 192 14.68 9.66 -19.85
N ASN A 193 14.84 10.86 -19.28
CA ASN A 193 15.71 11.13 -18.12
C ASN A 193 14.89 11.28 -16.84
N THR A 194 14.92 10.29 -15.97
CA THR A 194 14.22 10.34 -14.67
C THR A 194 14.90 11.30 -13.70
N THR A 195 14.16 12.32 -13.24
CA THR A 195 14.60 13.28 -12.21
C THR A 195 13.60 13.22 -11.05
N GLY A 196 13.87 12.40 -10.04
CA GLY A 196 13.05 12.32 -8.83
C GLY A 196 13.61 13.24 -7.75
N ASN A 197 12.81 14.19 -7.25
CA ASN A 197 13.12 14.95 -6.04
C ASN A 197 12.25 14.43 -4.89
N THR A 198 12.53 13.21 -4.43
CA THR A 198 11.87 12.64 -3.26
C THR A 198 12.47 13.25 -1.99
N THR A 199 11.79 14.21 -1.39
CA THR A 199 12.10 14.76 -0.06
C THR A 199 11.74 13.83 1.11
N GLY A 200 11.45 12.55 0.85
CA GLY A 200 10.99 11.58 1.86
C GLY A 200 11.57 10.17 1.69
N ASN A 201 11.54 9.40 2.78
CA ASN A 201 12.06 8.04 2.88
C ASN A 201 11.39 7.12 1.84
N THR A 202 12.13 6.67 0.82
CA THR A 202 11.59 5.76 -0.19
C THR A 202 11.83 4.33 0.27
N THR A 203 10.77 3.59 0.57
CA THR A 203 10.86 2.16 0.91
C THR A 203 10.05 1.37 -0.11
N GLY A 204 10.72 0.57 -0.94
CA GLY A 204 10.11 -0.14 -2.06
C GLY A 204 10.97 -1.28 -2.58
N ASN A 205 10.37 -2.46 -2.79
CA ASN A 205 11.00 -3.61 -3.43
C ASN A 205 10.73 -3.57 -4.94
N THR A 206 11.80 -3.68 -5.73
CA THR A 206 11.82 -3.81 -7.21
C THR A 206 11.17 -2.66 -7.99
N THR A 207 11.90 -1.55 -8.15
CA THR A 207 11.71 -0.66 -9.31
C THR A 207 12.58 -1.21 -10.44
N ASN A 208 11.99 -1.91 -11.42
CA ASN A 208 12.69 -2.19 -12.67
C ASN A 208 12.71 -0.90 -13.50
N VAL A 209 13.62 0.03 -13.15
CA VAL A 209 13.86 1.24 -13.95
C VAL A 209 14.76 0.86 -15.11
N THR A 210 14.25 0.88 -16.33
CA THR A 210 15.06 0.78 -17.55
C THR A 210 15.34 2.19 -18.08
N GLY A 211 16.20 2.97 -17.41
CA GLY A 211 16.52 4.35 -17.81
C GLY A 211 17.64 5.00 -16.98
N ASN A 212 18.16 6.15 -17.44
CA ASN A 212 19.23 6.90 -16.76
C ASN A 212 18.63 7.71 -15.61
N THR A 213 18.96 7.36 -14.36
CA THR A 213 18.44 7.99 -13.15
C THR A 213 19.40 9.04 -12.61
N THR A 214 18.95 10.30 -12.46
CA THR A 214 19.58 11.23 -11.53
C THR A 214 18.81 11.13 -10.22
N ASP A 215 19.29 10.26 -9.35
CA ASP A 215 18.72 10.09 -8.03
C ASP A 215 19.23 11.22 -7.12
N ASN A 216 18.38 12.19 -6.81
CA ASN A 216 18.62 13.14 -5.72
C ASN A 216 17.84 12.69 -4.48
N THR A 217 17.81 11.38 -4.21
CA THR A 217 17.60 10.91 -2.87
C THR A 217 18.63 11.60 -1.98
N THR A 218 18.17 12.26 -0.92
CA THR A 218 18.94 12.24 0.31
C THR A 218 18.94 10.78 0.77
N ASN A 219 19.81 10.00 0.13
CA ASN A 219 20.27 8.75 0.64
C ASN A 219 20.91 9.11 1.97
N THR A 220 20.16 8.96 3.06
CA THR A 220 20.78 8.30 4.21
C THR A 220 20.98 6.84 3.83
N ASN A 221 21.85 6.61 2.83
CA ASN A 221 22.78 5.52 2.93
C ASN A 221 23.54 5.83 4.21
N LEU A 222 23.08 5.25 5.31
CA LEU A 222 24.01 4.81 6.34
C LEU A 222 24.91 3.78 5.66
N THR A 223 25.90 4.24 4.90
CA THR A 223 27.22 3.62 5.00
C THR A 223 27.63 3.82 6.44
N VAL A 224 27.31 2.81 7.26
CA VAL A 224 28.10 2.57 8.46
C VAL A 224 29.46 2.17 7.92
N ASP A 225 30.36 3.14 7.74
CA ASP A 225 31.77 2.86 7.92
C ASP A 225 31.88 2.48 9.40
N ALA A 226 31.85 1.18 9.68
CA ALA A 226 32.11 0.67 11.00
C ALA A 226 33.57 1.01 11.31
N TYR A 227 33.80 2.17 11.93
CA TYR A 227 35.01 2.38 12.69
C TYR A 227 34.86 1.53 13.95
N VAL A 228 35.49 0.37 13.94
CA VAL A 228 35.70 -0.41 15.17
C VAL A 228 36.64 0.44 16.02
N ASP A 229 36.11 1.07 17.07
CA ASP A 229 36.94 1.67 18.10
C ASP A 229 37.80 0.56 18.72
N GLU A 230 39.13 0.68 18.60
CA GLU A 230 40.09 -0.30 19.11
C GLU A 230 39.98 -0.49 20.64
N ASN A 231 39.23 0.36 21.34
CA ASN A 231 39.01 0.30 22.78
C ASN A 231 37.58 -0.12 23.19
N TYR A 232 36.86 -0.88 22.35
CA TYR A 232 35.50 -1.38 22.68
C TYR A 232 35.44 -2.14 24.04
N GLU A 233 36.55 -2.72 24.48
CA GLU A 233 36.67 -3.41 25.78
C GLU A 233 36.69 -2.45 26.99
N ASP A 234 36.95 -1.15 26.82
CA ASP A 234 37.04 -0.20 27.94
C ASP A 234 35.66 0.32 28.42
N TRP A 235 34.62 0.25 27.59
CA TRP A 235 33.27 0.73 27.96
C TRP A 235 32.52 -0.24 28.87
N LEU A 236 32.93 -1.52 28.92
CA LEU A 236 32.30 -2.54 29.77
C LEU A 236 32.83 -2.52 31.21
N LEU A 237 33.86 -1.73 31.51
CA LEU A 237 34.50 -1.72 32.84
C LEU A 237 34.51 -0.34 33.52
N GLY A 238 33.80 0.64 32.98
CA GLY A 238 33.81 2.00 33.50
C GLY A 238 32.42 2.59 33.76
N GLN A 239 31.77 2.19 34.85
CA GLN A 239 31.33 3.09 35.93
C GLN A 239 30.26 2.46 36.84
N ASP A 240 30.42 2.78 38.11
CA ASP A 240 29.69 2.27 39.27
C ASP A 240 28.18 2.33 39.16
N VAL A 241 27.58 1.20 39.51
CA VAL A 241 26.15 0.98 39.71
C VAL A 241 25.73 1.69 41.00
N GLN A 242 25.23 2.93 40.96
CA GLN A 242 24.26 3.48 41.93
C GLN A 242 23.40 4.58 41.31
N TYR A 243 22.11 4.56 41.64
CA TYR A 243 21.03 5.48 41.23
C TYR A 243 20.31 5.19 39.89
N ILE A 244 19.28 4.33 39.94
CA ILE A 244 17.95 4.71 39.44
C ILE A 244 16.88 4.01 40.31
N ASN A 245 16.52 4.66 41.41
CA ASN A 245 15.24 4.45 42.08
C ASN A 245 14.31 5.55 41.54
N GLU A 246 13.19 5.18 40.92
CA GLU A 246 11.89 5.89 40.90
C GLU A 246 11.06 5.47 39.69
N ALA A 247 10.27 4.40 39.85
CA ALA A 247 9.14 4.11 38.98
C ALA A 247 7.98 5.07 39.34
N ALA A 248 7.69 6.02 38.47
CA ALA A 248 6.49 6.84 38.58
C ALA A 248 5.23 5.98 38.30
N ARG A 249 4.32 5.93 39.28
CA ARG A 249 3.01 5.28 39.18
C ARG A 249 2.03 6.26 38.54
N ASP A 250 1.31 5.83 37.49
CA ASP A 250 0.16 6.54 36.91
C ASP A 250 -1.14 5.98 37.54
N GLU A 251 -1.64 6.67 38.56
CA GLU A 251 -2.92 6.41 39.22
C GLU A 251 -4.03 7.25 38.57
N SER A 252 -4.72 6.76 37.52
CA SER A 252 -6.07 7.28 37.18
C SER A 252 -6.94 6.51 36.17
N ARG A 253 -6.57 5.32 35.64
CA ARG A 253 -7.47 4.58 34.72
C ARG A 253 -8.18 3.40 35.38
N GLN A 254 -9.45 3.61 35.76
CA GLN A 254 -10.37 2.57 36.17
C GLN A 254 -10.77 1.70 34.96
N PHE A 255 -10.19 0.50 34.85
CA PHE A 255 -10.83 -0.64 34.20
C PHE A 255 -11.42 -1.54 35.28
N THR A 256 -12.68 -1.94 35.12
CA THR A 256 -13.32 -2.97 35.95
C THR A 256 -13.00 -4.36 35.35
N PRO A 257 -12.02 -5.12 35.88
CA PRO A 257 -11.78 -6.47 35.41
C PRO A 257 -12.94 -7.38 35.82
N ARG A 258 -13.48 -8.12 34.84
CA ARG A 258 -14.31 -9.30 35.11
C ARG A 258 -13.35 -10.41 35.54
N ILE A 259 -13.34 -10.77 36.82
CA ILE A 259 -12.51 -11.85 37.34
C ILE A 259 -13.07 -13.17 36.82
N VAL A 260 -12.32 -13.85 35.95
CA VAL A 260 -12.47 -15.30 35.72
C VAL A 260 -11.65 -15.97 36.82
N ALA A 261 -12.29 -16.78 37.66
CA ALA A 261 -11.59 -17.49 38.72
C ALA A 261 -10.62 -18.52 38.09
N SER A 262 -9.39 -18.60 38.59
CA SER A 262 -8.38 -19.56 38.11
C SER A 262 -8.82 -21.03 38.25
N SER A 263 -9.90 -21.30 39.01
CA SER A 263 -10.53 -22.61 39.15
C SER A 263 -11.40 -23.02 37.96
N ASP A 264 -11.85 -22.06 37.15
CA ASP A 264 -12.65 -22.31 35.93
C ASP A 264 -11.75 -22.40 34.68
N MET A 265 -10.47 -22.02 34.79
CA MET A 265 -9.45 -22.34 33.81
C MET A 265 -8.94 -23.75 34.08
N ASN A 266 -9.40 -24.72 33.28
CA ASN A 266 -8.79 -26.05 33.21
C ASN A 266 -7.58 -25.99 32.25
N PRO A 267 -6.32 -25.93 32.72
CA PRO A 267 -5.16 -25.77 31.84
C PRO A 267 -4.70 -27.10 31.22
N ASN A 268 -5.43 -28.20 31.46
CA ASN A 268 -5.03 -29.57 31.12
C ASN A 268 -5.82 -30.21 29.97
N GLN A 269 -6.27 -29.42 28.99
CA GLN A 269 -6.69 -29.92 27.67
C GLN A 269 -6.31 -28.81 26.68
N VAL A 270 -5.16 -28.83 26.03
CA VAL A 270 -4.81 -29.75 24.94
C VAL A 270 -3.27 -29.91 24.94
N ARG A 271 -2.74 -31.13 25.10
CA ARG A 271 -1.36 -31.42 24.66
C ARG A 271 -1.36 -31.34 23.14
N GLY A 272 -1.17 -30.12 22.63
CA GLY A 272 -0.91 -29.86 21.22
C GLY A 272 0.41 -30.50 20.83
N LEU A 273 0.53 -30.90 19.57
CA LEU A 273 1.76 -31.43 19.00
C LEU A 273 2.92 -30.47 19.28
N THR A 274 3.97 -30.91 19.97
CA THR A 274 5.19 -30.12 20.15
C THR A 274 6.20 -30.45 19.06
N VAL A 275 7.02 -29.47 18.69
CA VAL A 275 8.13 -29.61 17.74
C VAL A 275 9.43 -29.34 18.50
N ALA A 276 10.41 -30.22 18.39
CA ALA A 276 11.70 -30.02 19.02
C ALA A 276 12.36 -28.74 18.50
N SER A 277 12.95 -27.94 19.40
CA SER A 277 13.59 -26.67 19.02
C SER A 277 14.78 -26.86 18.07
N ASN A 278 15.40 -28.04 18.06
CA ASN A 278 16.47 -28.39 17.11
C ASN A 278 15.98 -29.02 15.79
N ASN A 279 14.68 -28.91 15.46
CA ASN A 279 14.12 -29.51 14.26
C ASN A 279 14.75 -28.94 12.98
N GLU A 280 15.16 -29.81 12.06
CA GLU A 280 15.82 -29.42 10.81
C GLU A 280 14.96 -28.50 9.93
N GLN A 281 13.65 -28.76 9.85
CA GLN A 281 12.74 -27.94 9.04
C GLN A 281 12.55 -26.55 9.65
N LEU A 282 12.54 -26.46 10.98
CA LEU A 282 12.50 -25.18 11.69
C LEU A 282 13.80 -24.40 11.48
N ASN A 283 14.95 -25.04 11.59
CA ASN A 283 16.25 -24.41 11.37
C ASN A 283 16.42 -23.92 9.93
N ASN A 284 16.02 -24.73 8.95
CA ASN A 284 16.04 -24.33 7.53
C ASN A 284 15.13 -23.14 7.25
N TYR A 285 13.95 -23.10 7.87
CA TYR A 285 13.04 -21.97 7.80
C TYR A 285 13.66 -20.71 8.40
N LEU A 286 14.16 -20.78 9.64
CA LEU A 286 14.80 -19.65 10.32
C LEU A 286 15.99 -19.10 9.51
N ASN A 287 16.84 -19.98 8.97
CA ASN A 287 17.95 -19.58 8.10
C ASN A 287 17.47 -18.86 6.84
N SER A 288 16.33 -19.28 6.25
CA SER A 288 15.79 -18.65 5.04
C SER A 288 15.27 -17.23 5.27
N VAL A 289 14.91 -16.88 6.52
CA VAL A 289 14.47 -15.53 6.91
C VAL A 289 15.55 -14.72 7.66
N GLY A 290 16.76 -15.30 7.80
CA GLY A 290 17.91 -14.66 8.42
C GLY A 290 17.92 -14.69 9.96
N PHE A 291 17.27 -15.68 10.57
CA PHE A 291 17.21 -15.87 12.03
C PHE A 291 17.80 -17.21 12.48
N THR A 292 18.15 -17.29 13.76
CA THR A 292 18.36 -18.53 14.51
C THR A 292 17.41 -18.50 15.73
N LEU A 293 17.30 -19.60 16.47
CA LEU A 293 16.50 -19.60 17.70
C LEU A 293 17.03 -18.60 18.72
N GLU A 294 18.36 -18.48 18.82
CA GLU A 294 19.03 -17.57 19.73
C GLU A 294 18.78 -16.11 19.34
N THR A 295 18.87 -15.78 18.04
CA THR A 295 18.57 -14.40 17.60
C THR A 295 17.10 -14.06 17.77
N CYS A 296 16.19 -15.02 17.54
CA CYS A 296 14.77 -14.85 17.80
C CYS A 296 14.44 -14.60 19.28
N ALA A 297 15.25 -15.14 20.20
CA ALA A 297 14.99 -15.04 21.63
C ALA A 297 15.50 -13.74 22.29
N VAL A 298 16.16 -12.88 21.52
CA VAL A 298 16.68 -11.59 21.99
C VAL A 298 16.31 -10.41 21.08
N VAL A 299 15.64 -10.66 19.95
CA VAL A 299 15.25 -9.61 19.00
C VAL A 299 14.07 -8.78 19.54
N ASP A 300 14.13 -7.47 19.33
CA ASP A 300 13.01 -6.57 19.61
C ASP A 300 11.86 -6.84 18.63
N LEU A 301 10.71 -7.27 19.15
CA LEU A 301 9.53 -7.58 18.37
C LEU A 301 8.97 -6.39 17.59
N ASN A 302 9.28 -5.16 17.98
CA ASN A 302 8.88 -3.98 17.21
C ASN A 302 9.70 -3.87 15.92
N THR A 303 10.99 -4.22 15.96
CA THR A 303 11.84 -4.21 14.76
C THR A 303 11.43 -5.30 13.76
N LEU A 304 10.85 -6.41 14.22
CA LEU A 304 10.30 -7.46 13.36
C LEU A 304 9.03 -7.04 12.60
N LYS A 305 8.19 -6.19 13.19
CA LYS A 305 6.97 -5.69 12.52
C LYS A 305 7.30 -4.82 11.32
N ASP A 306 8.44 -4.15 11.37
CA ASP A 306 8.86 -3.17 10.38
C ASP A 306 9.75 -3.78 9.29
N ARG A 307 10.13 -5.07 9.40
CA ARG A 307 10.92 -5.79 8.38
C ARG A 307 10.11 -6.11 7.11
N LEU A 308 10.20 -5.24 6.12
CA LEU A 308 9.51 -5.37 4.81
C LEU A 308 10.16 -6.36 3.84
N ASP A 309 11.37 -6.80 4.14
CA ASP A 309 12.13 -7.82 3.42
C ASP A 309 11.71 -9.27 3.76
N MET A 310 10.70 -9.43 4.63
CA MET A 310 10.05 -10.69 4.94
C MET A 310 8.60 -10.70 4.45
N ASP A 311 8.18 -11.83 3.87
CA ASP A 311 6.78 -12.04 3.48
C ASP A 311 5.82 -11.80 4.67
N ALA A 312 4.60 -11.35 4.40
CA ALA A 312 3.63 -11.04 5.44
C ALA A 312 3.34 -12.23 6.36
N ILE A 313 3.31 -13.46 5.81
CA ILE A 313 3.11 -14.67 6.59
C ILE A 313 4.36 -14.97 7.42
N ASP A 314 5.55 -14.85 6.83
CA ASP A 314 6.81 -15.10 7.53
C ASP A 314 7.03 -14.10 8.68
N ARG A 315 6.60 -12.86 8.51
CA ARG A 315 6.65 -11.82 9.55
C ARG A 315 5.73 -12.13 10.71
N ILE A 316 4.50 -12.58 10.43
CA ILE A 316 3.54 -12.98 11.47
C ILE A 316 4.07 -14.21 12.23
N ASP A 317 4.58 -15.20 11.50
CA ASP A 317 5.11 -16.44 12.05
C ASP A 317 6.36 -16.20 12.90
N ILE A 318 7.30 -15.38 12.42
CA ILE A 318 8.53 -15.03 13.14
C ILE A 318 8.24 -14.11 14.33
N THR A 319 7.33 -13.15 14.20
CA THR A 319 6.92 -12.31 15.34
C THR A 319 6.29 -13.16 16.45
N ARG A 320 5.50 -14.16 16.08
CA ARG A 320 4.88 -15.10 17.03
C ARG A 320 5.91 -16.01 17.69
N LEU A 321 6.81 -16.59 16.90
CA LEU A 321 7.86 -17.49 17.39
C LEU A 321 8.88 -16.77 18.27
N CYS A 322 9.45 -15.67 17.79
CA CYS A 322 10.40 -14.86 18.56
C CYS A 322 9.73 -14.28 19.82
N GLY A 323 8.44 -13.90 19.76
CA GLY A 323 7.69 -13.43 20.93
C GLY A 323 7.55 -14.48 22.02
N PHE A 324 7.30 -15.73 21.64
CA PHE A 324 7.26 -16.87 22.56
C PHE A 324 8.64 -17.15 23.17
N LEU A 325 9.70 -17.16 22.34
CA LEU A 325 11.08 -17.42 22.78
C LEU A 325 11.60 -16.32 23.73
N ASN A 326 11.33 -15.05 23.43
CA ASN A 326 11.64 -13.91 24.31
C ASN A 326 11.00 -14.09 25.70
N ASP A 327 9.74 -14.52 25.76
CA ASP A 327 9.02 -14.68 27.02
C ASP A 327 9.50 -15.91 27.81
N GLU A 328 9.78 -17.04 27.14
CA GLU A 328 10.35 -18.22 27.78
C GLU A 328 11.77 -17.99 28.31
N LEU A 329 12.62 -17.29 27.54
CA LEU A 329 13.96 -16.90 27.99
C LEU A 329 13.88 -15.98 29.21
N ARG A 330 12.95 -15.02 29.22
CA ARG A 330 12.72 -14.11 30.36
C ARG A 330 12.21 -14.85 31.61
N LYS A 331 11.36 -15.87 31.45
CA LYS A 331 10.76 -16.63 32.56
C LYS A 331 11.70 -17.67 33.14
N THR A 332 12.41 -18.40 32.30
CA THR A 332 13.18 -19.60 32.68
C THR A 332 14.68 -19.41 32.63
N GLY A 333 15.17 -18.35 31.98
CA GLY A 333 16.58 -18.08 31.74
C GLY A 333 17.21 -19.02 30.71
N LYS A 334 16.43 -19.86 30.02
CA LYS A 334 16.89 -20.80 28.99
C LYS A 334 15.89 -20.87 27.84
N LEU A 335 16.34 -21.34 26.68
CA LEU A 335 15.45 -21.65 25.57
C LEU A 335 14.74 -22.98 25.82
N PRO A 336 13.46 -23.10 25.45
CA PRO A 336 12.72 -24.35 25.60
C PRO A 336 13.24 -25.41 24.64
N ASP A 337 13.27 -26.67 25.08
CA ASP A 337 13.67 -27.82 24.23
C ASP A 337 12.58 -28.22 23.23
N GLU A 338 11.33 -27.84 23.50
CA GLU A 338 10.14 -28.12 22.69
C GLU A 338 9.26 -26.89 22.53
N LEU A 339 8.72 -26.70 21.33
CA LEU A 339 7.85 -25.58 20.95
C LEU A 339 6.42 -26.07 20.72
N PRO A 340 5.39 -25.39 21.28
CA PRO A 340 3.98 -25.68 20.98
C PRO A 340 3.65 -25.50 19.50
N SER A 341 2.73 -26.32 18.96
CA SER A 341 2.27 -26.23 17.55
C SER A 341 1.81 -24.84 17.12
N ASP A 342 1.24 -24.07 18.05
CA ASP A 342 0.54 -22.82 17.74
C ASP A 342 1.51 -21.66 17.49
N VAL A 343 2.77 -21.83 17.91
CA VAL A 343 3.88 -20.88 17.70
C VAL A 343 4.82 -21.32 16.57
N ILE A 344 4.56 -22.48 15.95
CA ILE A 344 5.36 -22.97 14.81
C ILE A 344 4.96 -22.21 13.55
N PRO A 345 5.95 -21.73 12.77
CA PRO A 345 5.68 -21.12 11.47
C PRO A 345 4.85 -22.02 10.55
N SER A 346 3.91 -21.41 9.84
CA SER A 346 2.91 -22.09 9.02
C SER A 346 3.57 -22.98 7.94
N LYS A 347 4.65 -22.51 7.32
CA LYS A 347 5.44 -23.30 6.34
C LYS A 347 6.11 -24.53 6.96
N VAL A 348 6.54 -24.45 8.22
CA VAL A 348 7.12 -25.57 8.97
C VAL A 348 6.03 -26.56 9.38
N ALA A 349 4.86 -26.06 9.83
CA ALA A 349 3.71 -26.90 10.12
C ALA A 349 3.25 -27.69 8.87
N GLU A 350 3.25 -27.04 7.70
CA GLU A 350 2.94 -27.68 6.42
C GLU A 350 3.97 -28.76 6.03
N SER A 351 5.27 -28.50 6.18
CA SER A 351 6.31 -29.49 5.85
C SER A 351 6.28 -30.71 6.79
N LEU A 352 5.99 -30.50 8.07
CA LEU A 352 5.80 -31.57 9.05
C LEU A 352 4.54 -32.40 8.75
N SER A 353 3.47 -31.79 8.24
CA SER A 353 2.26 -32.49 7.81
C SER A 353 2.47 -33.31 6.52
N LYS A 354 3.25 -32.80 5.57
CA LYS A 354 3.65 -33.51 4.33
C LYS A 354 4.55 -34.71 4.61
N ASN A 355 5.42 -34.62 5.62
CA ASN A 355 6.18 -35.77 6.08
C ASN A 355 5.29 -36.84 6.73
N LYS A 356 4.30 -36.46 7.55
CA LYS A 356 3.31 -37.42 8.09
C LYS A 356 2.54 -38.16 6.99
N SER A 357 2.17 -37.48 5.89
CA SER A 357 1.49 -38.13 4.75
C SER A 357 2.43 -38.95 3.85
N GLN A 358 3.72 -38.63 3.78
CA GLN A 358 4.73 -39.49 3.13
C GLN A 358 5.01 -40.77 3.94
N PHE A 359 5.00 -40.71 5.27
CA PHE A 359 5.07 -41.92 6.12
C PHE A 359 3.78 -42.76 6.05
N ALA A 360 2.61 -42.13 5.85
CA ALA A 360 1.37 -42.85 5.59
C ALA A 360 1.37 -43.53 4.21
N TYR A 361 1.97 -42.91 3.19
CA TYR A 361 2.08 -43.50 1.84
C TYR A 361 3.22 -44.51 1.68
N SER A 362 4.28 -44.46 2.49
CA SER A 362 5.34 -45.47 2.47
C SER A 362 4.92 -46.77 3.15
N ASN A 363 4.08 -46.70 4.19
CA ASN A 363 3.50 -47.89 4.84
C ASN A 363 2.42 -48.58 3.99
N VAL A 364 1.70 -47.85 3.13
CA VAL A 364 0.73 -48.47 2.19
C VAL A 364 1.41 -49.17 1.00
N LYS A 365 2.64 -48.78 0.64
CA LYS A 365 3.42 -49.50 -0.39
C LYS A 365 4.22 -50.69 0.14
N ALA A 366 4.41 -50.82 1.45
CA ALA A 366 5.04 -52.00 2.05
C ALA A 366 4.08 -53.20 2.15
N ASP A 367 2.77 -52.97 2.30
CA ASP A 367 1.77 -54.04 2.40
C ASP A 367 1.28 -54.60 1.05
N ASN A 368 1.69 -54.02 -0.08
CA ASN A 368 1.25 -54.46 -1.41
C ASN A 368 2.33 -55.24 -2.19
N LYS A 369 3.26 -55.87 -1.47
CA LYS A 369 4.27 -56.80 -1.99
C LYS A 369 4.23 -58.20 -1.35
N ASN A 370 3.07 -58.61 -0.87
CA ASN A 370 2.80 -60.01 -0.54
C ASN A 370 1.49 -60.44 -1.22
N ASN A 371 1.60 -60.81 -2.50
CA ASN A 371 0.68 -61.74 -3.14
C ASN A 371 1.49 -62.68 -4.02
#